data_AF-R9JW08-F1
#
_entry.id   AF-R9JW08-F1
#
_cell.length_a   1.000
_cell.length_b   1.000
_cell.length_c   1.000
_cell.angle_alpha   90.00
_cell.angle_beta   90.00
_cell.angle_gamma   90.00
#
_symmetry.space_group_name_H-M   'P 1'
#
loop_
_entity.id
_entity.type
_entity.pdbx_description
1 polymer ?
#
loop_
_entity_poly.entity_id
_entity_poly.type
_entity_poly.pdbx_seq_one_letter_code
_entity_poly.pdbx_strand_id
1 'polypeptide(L)' 'MNTNNYIRQSAQKYHWNKYYSVMRPVSIGTHPKNGLMDFINYDTRTEVSGRMVWAELFYNRELTQKELEDFEMIRG' A
#
# COMPACT_ATOMS: atom_id res chain seq x y z
N MET A 1 -9.53 14.13 12.90
CA MET A 1 -8.54 13.83 11.85
C MET A 1 -8.90 12.45 11.29
N ASN A 2 -9.18 12.32 10.00
CA ASN A 2 -9.53 11.02 9.40
C ASN A 2 -8.31 10.06 9.48
N THR A 3 -8.51 8.80 9.85
CA THR A 3 -7.48 7.76 9.96
C THR A 3 -6.58 7.71 8.72
N ASN A 4 -7.15 7.80 7.51
CA ASN A 4 -6.39 7.78 6.27
C ASN A 4 -5.41 8.96 6.17
N ASN A 5 -5.79 10.14 6.67
CA ASN A 5 -4.91 11.31 6.69
C ASN A 5 -3.79 11.14 7.74
N TYR A 6 -4.08 10.54 8.88
CA TYR A 6 -3.07 10.21 9.88
C TYR A 6 -2.01 9.24 9.35
N ILE A 7 -2.45 8.21 8.62
CA ILE A 7 -1.56 7.21 8.00
C ILE A 7 -0.62 7.89 7.00
N ARG A 8 -1.17 8.68 6.06
CA ARG A 8 -0.36 9.38 5.05
C ARG A 8 0.64 10.36 5.66
N GLN A 9 0.24 11.08 6.70
CA GLN A 9 1.15 11.99 7.42
C GLN A 9 2.25 11.24 8.17
N SER A 10 1.92 10.10 8.80
CA SER A 10 2.91 9.23 9.45
C SER A 10 3.90 8.67 8.43
N ALA A 11 3.41 8.18 7.29
CA ALA A 11 4.25 7.69 6.20
C ALA A 11 5.23 8.75 5.69
N GLN A 12 4.77 10.00 5.54
CA GLN A 12 5.64 11.12 5.16
C GLN A 12 6.66 11.46 6.25
N LYS A 13 6.22 11.55 7.51
CA LYS A 13 7.07 11.90 8.67
C LYS A 13 8.19 10.89 8.89
N TYR A 14 7.91 9.60 8.71
CA TYR A 14 8.85 8.51 8.98
C TYR A 14 9.46 7.92 7.71
N HIS A 15 9.24 8.54 6.55
CA HIS A 15 9.79 8.12 5.26
C HIS A 15 9.50 6.65 4.90
N TRP A 16 8.25 6.21 5.08
CA TRP A 16 7.83 4.87 4.68
C TRP A 16 7.70 4.76 3.16
N ASN A 17 8.03 3.58 2.63
CA ASN A 17 7.90 3.25 1.23
C ASN A 17 6.44 2.95 0.88
N LYS A 18 5.91 3.66 -0.12
CA LYS A 18 4.52 3.49 -0.56
C LYS A 18 4.43 2.50 -1.71
N TYR A 19 3.43 1.63 -1.62
CA TYR A 19 3.04 0.70 -2.65
C TYR A 19 1.54 0.71 -2.85
N TYR A 20 1.09 0.26 -4.01
CA TYR A 20 -0.32 0.07 -4.32
C TYR A 20 -0.63 -1.40 -4.55
N SER A 21 -1.76 -1.87 -4.02
CA SER A 21 -2.35 -3.15 -4.42
C SER A 21 -3.22 -2.94 -5.66
N VAL A 22 -3.01 -3.74 -6.72
CA VAL A 22 -3.65 -3.52 -8.03
C VAL A 22 -4.86 -4.41 -8.26
N MET A 23 -4.81 -5.67 -7.82
CA MET A 23 -5.80 -6.69 -8.19
C MET A 23 -6.91 -6.90 -7.15
N ARG A 24 -6.61 -6.66 -5.87
CA ARG A 24 -7.53 -6.90 -4.75
C ARG A 24 -7.32 -5.93 -3.59
N PRO A 25 -8.33 -5.68 -2.75
CA PRO A 25 -8.15 -4.99 -1.46
C PRO A 25 -7.13 -5.72 -0.56
N VAL A 26 -6.59 -4.98 0.39
CA VAL A 26 -5.75 -5.53 1.46
C VAL A 26 -6.61 -6.33 2.43
N SER A 27 -6.21 -7.57 2.65
CA SER A 27 -6.76 -8.49 3.66
C SER A 27 -5.64 -9.44 4.11
N ILE A 28 -5.97 -10.35 5.03
CA ILE A 28 -5.03 -11.35 5.52
C ILE A 28 -4.51 -12.20 4.34
N GLY A 29 -3.19 -12.20 4.18
CA GLY A 29 -2.51 -13.01 3.15
C GLY A 29 -2.49 -12.38 1.76
N THR A 30 -2.97 -11.15 1.58
CA THR A 30 -2.93 -10.47 0.26
C THR A 30 -1.74 -9.54 0.09
N HIS A 31 -0.80 -9.50 1.05
CA HIS A 31 0.37 -8.63 1.04
C HIS A 31 1.55 -9.27 1.80
N PRO A 32 2.79 -8.82 1.56
CA PRO A 32 3.94 -9.18 2.40
C PRO A 32 3.74 -8.71 3.85
N LYS A 33 3.95 -9.61 4.81
CA LYS A 33 3.77 -9.28 6.24
C LYS A 33 4.91 -8.44 6.81
N ASN A 34 6.14 -8.72 6.37
CA ASN A 34 7.33 -8.16 6.99
C ASN A 34 7.47 -6.67 6.67
N GLY A 35 7.52 -5.84 7.72
CA GLY A 35 7.76 -4.40 7.60
C GLY A 35 6.54 -3.56 7.21
N LEU A 36 5.34 -4.15 7.18
CA LEU A 36 4.11 -3.36 7.00
C LEU A 36 3.92 -2.44 8.20
N MET A 37 3.72 -1.15 7.93
CA MET A 37 3.43 -0.15 8.94
C MET A 37 1.95 0.14 9.02
N ASP A 38 1.32 0.39 7.87
CA ASP A 38 -0.12 0.63 7.78
C ASP A 38 -0.61 0.51 6.32
N PHE A 39 -1.93 0.53 6.12
CA PHE A 39 -2.54 0.51 4.80
C PHE A 39 -3.87 1.29 4.77
N ILE A 40 -4.29 1.67 3.57
CA ILE A 40 -5.58 2.32 3.32
C ILE A 40 -6.26 1.53 2.21
N ASN A 41 -7.33 0.82 2.53
CA ASN A 41 -8.24 0.27 1.53
C ASN A 41 -9.16 1.38 1.01
N TYR A 42 -9.38 1.40 -0.29
CA TYR A 42 -10.44 2.18 -0.90
C TYR A 42 -11.73 1.35 -0.96
N ASP A 43 -12.88 2.02 -0.90
CA ASP A 43 -14.19 1.35 -0.99
C ASP A 43 -14.40 0.71 -2.36
N THR A 44 -13.83 1.32 -3.40
CA THR A 44 -13.86 0.84 -4.78
C THR A 44 -12.49 1.00 -5.43
N ARG A 45 -12.24 0.24 -6.50
CA ARG A 45 -11.02 0.37 -7.30
C ARG A 45 -10.94 1.81 -7.83
N THR A 46 -9.92 2.53 -7.41
CA THR A 46 -9.78 3.98 -7.59
C THR A 46 -8.60 4.28 -8.50
N GLU A 47 -8.74 5.26 -9.38
CA GLU A 47 -7.65 5.72 -10.23
C GLU A 47 -6.69 6.64 -9.46
N VAL A 48 -5.41 6.28 -9.45
CA VAL A 48 -4.33 7.09 -8.88
C VAL A 48 -3.22 7.20 -9.92
N SER A 49 -2.95 8.41 -10.40
CA SER A 49 -1.90 8.69 -11.39
C SER A 49 -1.96 7.78 -12.63
N GLY A 50 -3.16 7.55 -13.17
CA GLY A 50 -3.38 6.70 -14.35
C GLY A 50 -3.40 5.20 -14.07
N ARG A 51 -3.42 4.78 -12.81
CA ARG A 51 -3.43 3.35 -12.41
C ARG A 51 -4.63 3.03 -11.54
N MET A 52 -5.32 1.94 -11.85
CA MET A 52 -6.47 1.46 -11.08
C MET A 52 -6.02 0.57 -9.92
N VAL A 53 -6.18 1.06 -8.69
CA VAL A 53 -5.66 0.42 -7.48
C VAL A 53 -6.76 0.23 -6.42
N TRP A 54 -6.56 -0.70 -5.52
CA TRP A 54 -7.49 -0.99 -4.41
C TRP A 54 -7.05 -0.43 -3.08
N ALA A 55 -5.75 -0.20 -2.89
CA ALA A 55 -5.21 0.23 -1.61
C ALA A 55 -3.84 0.89 -1.73
N GLU A 56 -3.51 1.73 -0.75
CA GLU A 56 -2.15 2.16 -0.42
C GLU A 56 -1.61 1.26 0.70
N LEU A 57 -0.37 0.80 0.60
CA LEU A 57 0.36 0.11 1.66
C LEU A 57 1.67 0.84 1.93
N PHE A 58 2.05 0.91 3.19
CA PHE A 58 3.25 1.60 3.64
C PHE A 58 4.18 0.67 4.39
N TYR A 59 5.45 0.62 3.96
CA TYR A 59 6.46 -0.26 4.52
C TYR A 59 7.67 0.50 5.06
N ASN A 60 8.26 0.02 6.15
CA ASN A 60 9.52 0.56 6.70
C ASN A 60 10.78 0.03 5.99
N ARG A 61 10.59 -0.74 4.91
CA ARG A 61 11.64 -1.29 4.06
C ARG A 61 11.19 -1.28 2.60
N GLU A 62 12.13 -1.52 1.71
CA GLU A 62 11.79 -1.81 0.32
C GLU A 62 11.23 -3.23 0.18
N LEU A 63 10.22 -3.38 -0.66
CA LEU A 63 9.73 -4.68 -1.11
C LEU A 63 10.65 -5.19 -2.22
N THR A 64 10.90 -6.50 -2.20
CA THR A 64 11.65 -7.16 -3.27
C THR A 64 10.81 -7.27 -4.53
N GLN A 65 11.46 -7.41 -5.69
CA GLN A 65 10.76 -7.62 -6.96
C GLN A 65 9.81 -8.83 -6.89
N LYS A 66 10.25 -9.93 -6.27
CA LYS A 66 9.42 -11.13 -6.07
C LYS A 66 8.18 -10.84 -5.22
N GLU A 67 8.30 -10.03 -4.17
CA GLU A 67 7.13 -9.64 -3.35
C GLU A 67 6.15 -8.76 -4.13
N LEU A 68 6.64 -7.88 -5.00
CA LEU A 68 5.77 -7.08 -5.87
C LEU A 68 5.00 -7.98 -6.85
N GLU A 69 5.67 -8.97 -7.44
CA GLU A 69 5.06 -9.92 -8.37
C GLU A 69 4.08 -10.86 -7.67
N ASP A 70 4.50 -11.54 -6.61
CA ASP A 70 3.69 -12.54 -5.89
C ASP A 70 2.39 -11.94 -5.31
N PHE A 71 2.42 -10.65 -4.94
CA PHE A 71 1.26 -9.96 -4.36
C PHE A 71 0.59 -8.95 -5.29
N GLU A 72 1.03 -8.86 -6.55
CA GLU A 72 0.45 -7.98 -7.58
C GLU A 72 0.42 -6.51 -7.15
N MET A 73 1.57 -6.05 -6.63
CA MET A 73 1.79 -4.71 -6.10
C MET A 73 2.71 -3.90 -6.99
N ILE A 74 2.56 -2.58 -6.94
CA ILE A 74 3.41 -1.63 -7.68
C ILE A 74 3.89 -0.52 -6.76
N ARG A 75 5.06 0.05 -7.05
CA ARG A 75 5.57 1.22 -6.32
C ARG A 75 4.70 2.45 -6.60
N GLY A 76 4.46 3.24 -5.55
CA GLY A 76 3.67 4.47 -5.58
C GLY A 76 4.40 5.74 -5.21
#